data_AF-A0A931SXN7-F1
#
_entry.id   AF-A0A931SXN7-F1
#
_cell.length_a   1.000
_cell.length_b   1.000
_cell.length_c   1.000
_cell.angle_alpha   90.00
_cell.angle_beta   90.00
_cell.angle_gamma   90.00
#
_symmetry.space_group_name_H-M   'P 1'
#
loop_
_entity.id
_entity.type
_entity.pdbx_description
1 polymer ?
#
loop_
_entity_poly.entity_id
_entity_poly.type
_entity_poly.pdbx_seq_one_letter_code
_entity_poly.pdbx_strand_id
1 'polypeptide(L)'
;MNEFEKIDLSSSKPSISENTSFNPQNRQSRFPKQTIFVLLGVFLLIAVATVFTVVLPAQKAFGSAQKTYTQARSAWDAIKKQNVELASTELEKTRQSLSQTQRDLQALSFTRFIPFFGAYYNDANHLVKAGFHGLDAAVAVVDSLKPYTDLLGLEGQGGSFVLGSAEERIQTAVLTMGKITPPLN
;
A
#
# COMPACT_ATOMS: atom_id res chain seq x y z
N MET A 1 -82.54 -32.19 -36.15
CA MET A 1 -82.84 -33.44 -35.45
C MET A 1 -81.80 -33.54 -34.35
N ASN A 2 -81.91 -32.75 -33.28
CA ASN A 2 -82.92 -32.81 -32.21
C ASN A 2 -82.84 -34.22 -31.59
N GLU A 3 -82.46 -34.45 -30.34
CA GLU A 3 -82.74 -33.73 -29.11
C GLU A 3 -81.71 -34.17 -28.06
N PHE A 4 -81.02 -33.22 -27.45
CA PHE A 4 -80.42 -33.44 -26.14
C PHE A 4 -81.51 -33.17 -25.12
N GLU A 5 -82.15 -34.22 -24.59
CA GLU A 5 -83.08 -34.10 -23.47
C GLU A 5 -82.38 -34.51 -22.16
N LYS A 6 -82.66 -33.69 -21.15
CA LYS A 6 -81.96 -33.48 -19.88
C LYS A 6 -81.86 -34.72 -19.00
N ILE A 7 -80.71 -34.88 -18.35
CA ILE A 7 -80.65 -35.50 -17.03
C ILE A 7 -80.57 -34.37 -16.00
N ASP A 8 -81.71 -34.07 -15.39
CA ASP A 8 -81.82 -33.24 -14.19
C ASP A 8 -81.26 -34.03 -12.99
N LEU A 9 -80.00 -33.80 -12.65
CA LEU A 9 -79.47 -34.16 -11.34
C LEU A 9 -79.65 -32.98 -10.39
N SER A 10 -80.83 -32.96 -9.80
CA SER A 10 -81.19 -32.12 -8.66
C SER A 10 -80.16 -32.27 -7.54
N SER A 11 -79.44 -31.17 -7.32
CA SER A 11 -78.96 -30.65 -6.04
C SER A 11 -78.89 -31.62 -4.85
N SER A 12 -77.73 -32.26 -4.66
CA SER A 12 -77.17 -32.43 -3.31
C SER A 12 -75.72 -31.94 -3.31
N LYS A 13 -75.55 -30.62 -3.08
CA LYS A 13 -74.24 -30.07 -2.70
C LYS A 13 -73.83 -30.72 -1.37
N PRO A 14 -72.66 -31.37 -1.25
CA PRO A 14 -72.06 -31.58 0.05
C PRO A 14 -71.58 -30.22 0.56
N SER A 15 -72.41 -29.57 1.37
CA SER A 15 -72.01 -28.43 2.19
C SER A 15 -71.34 -28.96 3.45
N ILE A 16 -70.01 -29.07 3.44
CA ILE A 16 -69.22 -29.05 4.68
C ILE A 16 -68.04 -28.11 4.49
N SER A 17 -68.31 -26.88 4.92
CA SER A 17 -67.41 -25.94 5.61
C SER A 17 -66.01 -25.75 5.05
N GLU A 18 -65.96 -24.86 4.07
CA GLU A 18 -64.92 -23.85 3.93
C GLU A 18 -64.82 -23.05 5.26
N ASN A 19 -64.00 -23.54 6.20
CA ASN A 19 -63.61 -22.83 7.41
C ASN A 19 -62.15 -23.16 7.76
N THR A 20 -61.27 -23.10 6.77
CA THR A 20 -59.87 -22.76 7.06
C THR A 20 -59.82 -21.24 7.11
N SER A 21 -60.26 -20.70 8.26
CA SER A 21 -59.87 -19.35 8.64
C SER A 21 -58.35 -19.33 8.70
N PHE A 22 -57.72 -18.85 7.63
CA PHE A 22 -56.39 -18.30 7.72
C PHE A 22 -56.49 -17.11 8.67
N ASN A 23 -56.38 -17.40 9.96
CA ASN A 23 -56.10 -16.40 10.96
C ASN A 23 -54.66 -15.96 10.68
N PRO A 24 -54.40 -14.73 10.19
CA PRO A 24 -53.07 -14.19 10.25
C PRO A 24 -52.82 -13.93 11.73
N GLN A 25 -52.44 -14.98 12.47
CA GLN A 25 -51.94 -14.86 13.82
C GLN A 25 -50.73 -13.94 13.69
N ASN A 26 -50.99 -12.69 14.06
CA ASN A 26 -50.06 -11.60 14.06
C ASN A 26 -48.86 -12.04 14.88
N ARG A 27 -47.83 -12.58 14.20
CA ARG A 27 -46.53 -12.88 14.77
C ARG A 27 -45.85 -11.54 15.02
N GLN A 28 -46.40 -10.77 15.97
CA GLN A 28 -45.72 -9.65 16.56
C GLN A 28 -44.48 -10.25 17.21
N SER A 29 -43.36 -10.14 16.52
CA SER A 29 -42.06 -10.53 17.03
C SER A 29 -41.82 -9.73 18.31
N ARG A 30 -42.09 -10.36 19.45
CA ARG A 30 -41.83 -9.79 20.77
C ARG A 30 -40.35 -9.97 21.07
N PHE A 31 -39.48 -9.31 20.31
CA PHE A 31 -38.12 -9.10 20.81
C PHE A 31 -38.26 -8.23 22.06
N PRO A 32 -37.89 -8.72 23.27
CA PRO A 32 -37.96 -7.92 24.47
C PRO A 32 -37.07 -6.69 24.25
N LYS A 33 -37.56 -5.48 24.57
CA LYS A 33 -36.81 -4.23 24.34
C LYS A 33 -35.37 -4.29 24.87
N GLN A 34 -35.14 -5.11 25.91
CA GLN A 34 -33.84 -5.43 26.49
C GLN A 34 -32.85 -6.10 25.51
N THR A 35 -33.27 -7.03 24.64
CA THR A 35 -32.36 -7.64 23.65
C THR A 35 -31.94 -6.66 22.57
N ILE A 36 -32.79 -5.69 22.24
CA ILE A 36 -32.44 -4.61 21.30
C ILE A 36 -31.38 -3.70 21.94
N PHE A 37 -31.52 -3.32 23.20
CA PHE A 37 -30.49 -2.54 23.91
C PHE A 37 -29.18 -3.30 24.07
N VAL A 38 -29.22 -4.61 24.35
CA VAL A 38 -28.01 -5.45 24.42
C VAL A 38 -27.35 -5.56 23.04
N LEU A 39 -28.10 -5.82 21.97
CA LEU A 39 -27.57 -5.85 20.60
C LEU A 39 -26.96 -4.50 20.20
N LEU A 40 -27.62 -3.39 20.53
CA LEU A 40 -27.11 -2.05 20.25
C LEU A 40 -25.82 -1.76 21.04
N GLY A 41 -25.76 -2.17 22.31
CA GLY A 41 -24.55 -2.06 23.13
C GLY A 41 -23.39 -2.90 22.58
N VAL A 42 -23.65 -4.14 22.15
CA VAL A 42 -22.64 -5.01 21.52
C VAL A 42 -22.18 -4.43 20.19
N PHE A 43 -23.11 -3.93 19.36
CA PHE A 43 -22.77 -3.27 18.10
C PHE A 43 -21.88 -2.04 18.33
N LEU A 44 -22.21 -1.21 19.32
CA LEU A 44 -21.42 -0.04 19.67
C LEU A 44 -20.01 -0.45 20.14
N LEU A 45 -19.90 -1.50 20.94
CA LEU A 45 -18.61 -2.02 21.41
C LEU A 45 -17.74 -2.53 20.24
N ILE A 46 -18.33 -3.28 19.30
CA ILE A 46 -17.64 -3.74 18.09
C ILE A 46 -17.20 -2.55 17.22
N ALA A 47 -18.05 -1.53 17.06
CA ALA A 47 -17.71 -0.32 16.31
C ALA A 47 -16.52 0.41 16.91
N VAL A 48 -16.52 0.60 18.24
CA VAL A 48 -15.39 1.21 18.98
C VAL A 48 -14.13 0.36 18.82
N ALA A 49 -14.21 -0.96 19.01
CA ALA A 49 -13.07 -1.86 18.83
C ALA A 49 -12.49 -1.77 17.41
N THR A 50 -13.34 -1.67 16.38
CA THR A 50 -12.93 -1.53 14.97
C THR A 50 -12.16 -0.23 14.73
N VAL A 51 -12.59 0.89 15.33
CA VAL A 51 -11.88 2.17 15.21
C VAL A 51 -10.46 2.06 15.78
N PHE A 52 -10.32 1.48 16.97
CA PHE A 52 -9.00 1.35 17.61
C PHE A 52 -8.08 0.33 16.92
N THR A 53 -8.64 -0.76 16.39
CA THR A 53 -7.84 -1.87 15.82
C THR A 53 -7.56 -1.73 14.33
N VAL A 54 -8.42 -1.06 13.56
CA VAL A 54 -8.27 -0.94 12.09
C VAL A 54 -8.02 0.50 11.68
N VAL A 55 -8.90 1.43 12.07
CA VAL A 55 -8.89 2.81 11.53
C VAL A 55 -7.63 3.57 11.95
N LEU A 56 -7.31 3.57 13.25
CA LEU A 56 -6.12 4.25 13.77
C LEU A 56 -4.80 3.72 13.16
N PRO A 57 -4.52 2.39 13.16
CA PRO A 57 -3.30 1.89 12.53
C PRO A 57 -3.27 2.11 11.01
N ALA A 58 -4.41 2.04 10.32
CA ALA A 58 -4.49 2.37 8.90
C ALA A 58 -4.14 3.83 8.60
N GLN A 59 -4.65 4.77 9.40
CA GLN A 59 -4.29 6.18 9.28
C GLN A 59 -2.80 6.42 9.55
N LYS A 60 -2.23 5.74 10.54
CA LYS A 60 -0.79 5.80 10.82
C LYS A 60 0.05 5.26 9.67
N ALA A 61 -0.29 4.08 9.16
CA ALA A 61 0.39 3.45 8.03
C ALA A 61 0.33 4.30 6.76
N PHE A 62 -0.82 4.94 6.50
CA PHE A 62 -0.97 5.88 5.40
C PHE A 62 -0.09 7.13 5.60
N GLY A 63 -0.11 7.72 6.80
CA GLY A 63 0.72 8.87 7.15
C GLY A 63 2.22 8.58 7.03
N SER A 64 2.69 7.41 7.47
CA SER A 64 4.09 6.98 7.32
C SER A 64 4.45 6.72 5.86
N ALA A 65 3.55 6.13 5.08
CA ALA A 65 3.76 5.91 3.64
C ALA A 65 3.90 7.24 2.89
N GLN A 66 3.07 8.22 3.22
CA GLN A 66 3.16 9.56 2.64
C GLN A 66 4.49 10.25 2.98
N LYS A 67 4.94 10.15 4.24
CA LYS A 67 6.27 10.64 4.64
C LYS A 67 7.39 9.95 3.85
N THR A 68 7.30 8.63 3.70
CA THR A 68 8.27 7.86 2.90
C THR A 68 8.28 8.29 1.45
N TYR A 69 7.12 8.56 0.86
CA TYR A 69 7.00 9.07 -0.50
C TYR A 69 7.67 10.45 -0.66
N THR A 70 7.38 11.39 0.25
CA THR A 70 8.03 12.70 0.24
C THR A 70 9.55 12.58 0.39
N GLN A 71 10.02 11.72 1.28
CA GLN A 71 11.43 11.49 1.52
C GLN A 71 12.13 10.82 0.32
N ALA A 72 11.49 9.84 -0.32
CA ALA A 72 11.94 9.23 -1.55
C ALA A 72 12.01 10.25 -2.69
N ARG A 73 11.08 11.20 -2.73
CA ARG A 73 11.10 12.29 -3.71
C ARG A 73 12.31 13.21 -3.51
N SER A 74 12.62 13.57 -2.27
CA SER A 74 13.83 14.34 -1.95
C SER A 74 15.10 13.60 -2.38
N ALA A 75 15.18 12.30 -2.13
CA ALA A 75 16.30 11.46 -2.59
C ALA A 75 16.41 11.45 -4.12
N TRP A 76 15.28 11.30 -4.83
CA TRP A 76 15.24 11.36 -6.28
C TRP A 76 15.66 12.72 -6.84
N ASP A 77 15.24 13.80 -6.20
CA ASP A 77 15.62 15.15 -6.60
C ASP A 77 17.12 15.43 -6.33
N ALA A 78 17.70 14.85 -5.28
CA ALA A 78 19.14 14.89 -5.03
C ALA A 78 19.95 14.13 -6.09
N ILE A 79 19.49 12.94 -6.48
CA ILE A 79 20.07 12.15 -7.59
C ILE A 79 20.03 12.95 -8.89
N LYS A 80 18.89 13.59 -9.22
CA LYS A 80 18.75 14.43 -10.41
C LYS A 80 19.68 15.63 -10.43
N LYS A 81 19.97 16.20 -9.25
CA LYS A 81 20.91 17.30 -9.10
C LYS A 81 22.37 16.84 -9.14
N GLN A 82 22.61 15.55 -9.34
CA GLN A 82 23.95 14.95 -9.36
C GLN A 82 24.72 15.30 -8.08
N ASN A 83 24.04 15.29 -6.92
CA ASN A 83 24.69 15.50 -5.63
C ASN A 83 24.69 14.18 -4.87
N VAL A 84 25.80 13.45 -4.94
CA VAL A 84 25.95 12.08 -4.40
C VAL A 84 25.88 12.08 -2.87
N GLU A 85 26.45 13.09 -2.21
CA GLU A 85 26.43 13.22 -0.75
C GLU A 85 25.00 13.44 -0.22
N LEU A 86 24.28 14.37 -0.85
CA LEU A 86 22.88 14.62 -0.54
C LEU A 86 22.00 13.40 -0.87
N ALA A 87 22.25 12.75 -2.00
CA ALA A 87 21.54 11.53 -2.38
C ALA A 87 21.72 10.41 -1.34
N SER A 88 22.96 10.20 -0.87
CA SER A 88 23.26 9.23 0.20
C SER A 88 22.46 9.54 1.46
N THR A 89 22.50 10.79 1.92
CA THR A 89 21.78 11.24 3.13
C THR A 89 20.26 11.05 3.00
N GLU A 90 19.68 11.45 1.87
CA GLU A 90 18.24 11.36 1.65
C GLU A 90 17.76 9.92 1.43
N LEU A 91 18.59 9.04 0.86
CA LEU A 91 18.32 7.60 0.75
C LEU A 91 18.28 6.92 2.13
N GLU A 92 19.21 7.27 3.04
CA GLU A 92 19.18 6.77 4.41
C GLU A 92 17.91 7.19 5.17
N LYS A 93 17.53 8.47 5.07
CA LYS A 93 16.25 8.96 5.63
C LYS A 93 15.05 8.24 5.01
N THR A 94 15.11 7.93 3.71
CA THR A 94 14.06 7.16 3.03
C THR A 94 13.97 5.76 3.61
N ARG A 95 15.11 5.09 3.85
CA ARG A 95 15.16 3.77 4.51
C ARG A 95 14.54 3.79 5.91
N GLN A 96 14.85 4.81 6.70
CA GLN A 96 14.26 4.98 8.04
C GLN A 96 12.74 5.18 7.97
N SER A 97 12.27 6.03 7.04
CA SER A 97 10.83 6.28 6.84
C SER A 97 10.11 5.02 6.33
N LEU A 98 10.72 4.27 5.42
CA LEU A 98 10.18 3.00 4.92
C LEU A 98 10.12 1.94 6.03
N SER A 99 11.11 1.90 6.92
CA SER A 99 11.09 1.03 8.12
C SER A 99 9.95 1.38 9.05
N GLN A 100 9.70 2.68 9.27
CA GLN A 100 8.54 3.11 10.04
C GLN A 100 7.23 2.69 9.35
N THR A 101 7.14 2.86 8.03
CA THR A 101 5.99 2.42 7.23
C THR A 101 5.76 0.91 7.33
N GLN A 102 6.82 0.11 7.30
CA GLN A 102 6.72 -1.34 7.49
C GLN A 102 6.16 -1.68 8.88
N ARG A 103 6.62 -1.00 9.94
CA ARG A 103 6.13 -1.22 11.31
C ARG A 103 4.66 -0.84 11.45
N ASP A 104 4.28 0.33 10.94
CA ASP A 104 2.90 0.81 11.00
C ASP A 104 1.97 -0.06 10.15
N LEU A 105 2.43 -0.53 8.99
CA LEU A 105 1.70 -1.53 8.20
C LEU A 105 1.57 -2.86 8.96
N GLN A 106 2.62 -3.32 9.64
CA GLN A 106 2.59 -4.60 10.39
C GLN A 106 1.55 -4.61 11.52
N ALA A 107 1.19 -3.45 12.08
CA ALA A 107 0.07 -3.33 13.02
C ALA A 107 -1.27 -3.81 12.43
N LEU A 108 -1.42 -3.78 11.10
CA LEU A 108 -2.58 -4.29 10.36
C LEU A 108 -2.43 -5.75 9.91
N SER A 109 -1.40 -6.48 10.36
CA SER A 109 -1.13 -7.85 9.89
C SER A 109 -2.30 -8.82 10.07
N PHE A 110 -3.16 -8.61 11.07
CA PHE A 110 -4.36 -9.41 11.27
C PHE A 110 -5.38 -9.28 10.13
N THR A 111 -5.39 -8.15 9.41
CA THR A 111 -6.29 -7.93 8.26
C THR A 111 -5.99 -8.88 7.10
N ARG A 112 -4.80 -9.51 7.09
CA ARG A 112 -4.43 -10.57 6.15
C ARG A 112 -5.41 -11.75 6.14
N PHE A 113 -6.05 -12.04 7.27
CA PHE A 113 -6.98 -13.16 7.40
C PHE A 113 -8.42 -12.81 6.98
N ILE A 114 -8.71 -11.53 6.74
CA ILE A 114 -10.05 -11.09 6.34
C ILE A 114 -10.16 -11.22 4.81
N PRO A 115 -11.19 -11.92 4.28
CA PRO A 115 -11.44 -11.98 2.85
C PRO A 115 -11.53 -10.57 2.24
N PHE A 116 -11.09 -10.42 0.98
CA PHE A 116 -10.93 -9.15 0.27
C PHE A 116 -9.78 -8.25 0.79
N PHE A 117 -9.75 -7.90 2.09
CA PHE A 117 -8.74 -6.99 2.63
C PHE A 117 -7.34 -7.60 2.69
N GLY A 118 -7.25 -8.92 2.89
CA GLY A 118 -5.96 -9.59 2.99
C GLY A 118 -5.11 -9.49 1.72
N ALA A 119 -5.73 -9.42 0.54
CA ALA A 119 -5.02 -9.21 -0.72
C ALA A 119 -4.32 -7.85 -0.76
N TYR A 120 -5.02 -6.78 -0.38
CA TYR A 120 -4.45 -5.42 -0.31
C TYR A 120 -3.33 -5.31 0.72
N TYR A 121 -3.50 -5.92 1.89
CA TYR A 121 -2.44 -5.97 2.90
C TYR A 121 -1.19 -6.67 2.36
N ASN A 122 -1.37 -7.83 1.72
CA ASN A 122 -0.26 -8.57 1.16
C ASN A 122 0.44 -7.76 0.06
N ASP A 123 -0.30 -7.13 -0.85
CA ASP A 123 0.27 -6.27 -1.90
C ASP A 123 1.10 -5.13 -1.30
N ALA A 124 0.55 -4.38 -0.35
CA ALA A 124 1.28 -3.32 0.36
C ALA A 124 2.55 -3.84 1.05
N ASN A 125 2.49 -5.02 1.68
CA ASN A 125 3.64 -5.63 2.32
C ASN A 125 4.72 -6.04 1.31
N HIS A 126 4.34 -6.56 0.14
CA HIS A 126 5.29 -6.86 -0.94
C HIS A 126 5.89 -5.59 -1.53
N LEU A 127 5.08 -4.53 -1.72
CA LEU A 127 5.54 -3.23 -2.20
C LEU A 127 6.60 -2.64 -1.26
N VAL A 128 6.36 -2.66 0.06
CA VAL A 128 7.33 -2.16 1.04
C VAL A 128 8.63 -2.96 1.01
N LYS A 129 8.55 -4.30 0.89
CA LYS A 129 9.74 -5.15 0.74
C LYS A 129 10.51 -4.87 -0.56
N ALA A 130 9.81 -4.72 -1.68
CA ALA A 130 10.40 -4.32 -2.94
C ALA A 130 11.05 -2.94 -2.83
N GLY A 131 10.44 -2.02 -2.08
CA GLY A 131 11.02 -0.72 -1.75
C GLY A 131 12.37 -0.82 -1.03
N PHE A 132 12.52 -1.75 -0.09
CA PHE A 132 13.83 -1.99 0.56
C PHE A 132 14.87 -2.47 -0.44
N HIS A 133 14.54 -3.43 -1.29
CA HIS A 133 15.47 -3.90 -2.32
C HIS A 133 15.83 -2.80 -3.33
N GLY A 134 14.87 -1.95 -3.69
CA GLY A 134 15.13 -0.78 -4.52
C GLY A 134 16.05 0.24 -3.84
N LEU A 135 15.87 0.47 -2.54
CA LEU A 135 16.75 1.33 -1.75
C LEU A 135 18.14 0.74 -1.59
N ASP A 136 18.26 -0.57 -1.33
CA ASP A 136 19.55 -1.25 -1.23
C ASP A 136 20.34 -1.12 -2.54
N ALA A 137 19.67 -1.30 -3.69
CA ALA A 137 20.29 -1.10 -5.00
C ALA A 137 20.71 0.36 -5.23
N ALA A 138 19.85 1.32 -4.88
CA ALA A 138 20.16 2.74 -5.01
C ALA A 138 21.37 3.15 -4.14
N VAL A 139 21.42 2.68 -2.89
CA VAL A 139 22.54 2.90 -1.98
C VAL A 139 23.82 2.31 -2.54
N ALA A 140 23.79 1.07 -3.04
CA ALA A 140 24.97 0.44 -3.64
C ALA A 140 25.50 1.23 -4.86
N VAL A 141 24.61 1.76 -5.70
CA VAL A 141 25.00 2.62 -6.82
C VAL A 141 25.63 3.92 -6.32
N VAL A 142 25.00 4.62 -5.39
CA VAL A 142 25.51 5.88 -4.83
C VAL A 142 26.86 5.67 -4.14
N ASP A 143 27.01 4.60 -3.36
CA ASP A 143 28.27 4.26 -2.69
C ASP A 143 29.39 3.93 -3.67
N SER A 144 29.08 3.28 -4.80
CA SER A 144 30.07 3.03 -5.86
C SER A 144 30.56 4.31 -6.56
N LEU A 145 29.76 5.38 -6.52
CA LEU A 145 30.10 6.67 -7.12
C LEU A 145 30.88 7.58 -6.17
N LYS A 146 30.75 7.40 -4.84
CA LYS A 146 31.46 8.18 -3.81
C LYS A 146 32.96 8.40 -4.08
N PRO A 147 33.78 7.40 -4.45
CA PRO A 147 35.21 7.63 -4.69
C PRO A 147 35.51 8.44 -5.97
N TYR A 148 34.51 8.68 -6.82
CA TYR A 148 34.66 9.36 -8.11
C TYR A 148 33.88 10.68 -8.18
N THR A 149 33.27 11.13 -7.08
CA THR A 149 32.39 12.30 -7.06
C THR A 149 33.06 13.56 -7.58
N ASP A 150 34.28 13.83 -7.12
CA ASP A 150 35.02 15.05 -7.43
C ASP A 150 35.49 15.04 -8.89
N LEU A 151 35.94 13.88 -9.36
CA LEU A 151 36.39 13.69 -10.75
C LEU A 151 35.24 13.83 -11.75
N LEU A 152 34.04 13.37 -11.38
CA LEU A 152 32.85 13.36 -12.22
C LEU A 152 31.96 14.61 -12.02
N GLY A 153 32.33 15.52 -11.12
CA GLY A 153 31.55 16.72 -10.81
C GLY A 153 30.18 16.40 -10.18
N LEU A 154 30.09 15.32 -9.40
CA LEU A 154 28.85 14.82 -8.79
C LEU A 154 28.61 15.33 -7.35
N GLU A 155 29.16 16.49 -7.02
CA GLU A 155 28.85 17.22 -5.79
C GLU A 155 27.61 18.13 -5.92
N GLY A 156 27.07 18.27 -7.13
CA GLY A 156 25.89 19.08 -7.44
C GLY A 156 26.07 19.97 -8.67
N GLN A 157 25.01 20.66 -9.07
CA GLN A 157 25.06 21.66 -10.15
C GLN A 157 26.00 22.81 -9.75
N GLY A 158 27.25 22.74 -10.21
CA GLY A 158 28.34 23.68 -9.85
C GLY A 158 29.51 23.06 -9.08
N GLY A 159 29.47 21.75 -8.81
CA GLY A 159 30.58 20.99 -8.23
C GLY A 159 31.81 21.05 -9.13
N SER A 160 32.95 21.40 -8.53
CA SER A 160 34.18 21.73 -9.25
C SER A 160 34.67 20.51 -10.02
N PHE A 161 34.68 20.59 -11.36
CA PHE A 161 35.50 19.72 -12.18
C PHE A 161 36.97 20.10 -11.93
N VAL A 162 37.53 19.62 -10.81
CA VAL A 162 38.94 19.83 -10.45
C VAL A 162 39.78 18.90 -11.32
N LEU A 163 39.89 19.25 -12.59
CA LEU A 163 41.05 18.90 -13.39
C LEU A 163 42.03 20.07 -13.29
N GLY A 164 42.34 20.51 -12.06
CA GLY A 164 43.35 21.54 -11.78
C GLY A 164 43.31 22.81 -12.65
N SER A 165 44.42 23.55 -12.62
CA SER A 165 44.71 24.59 -13.61
C SER A 165 44.92 23.97 -15.01
N ALA A 166 44.84 24.76 -16.08
CA ALA A 166 45.20 24.29 -17.43
C ALA A 166 46.62 23.67 -17.45
N GLU A 167 47.52 24.19 -16.62
CA GLU A 167 48.87 23.67 -16.38
C GLU A 167 48.86 22.21 -15.89
N GLU A 168 48.03 21.89 -14.90
CA GLU A 168 47.90 20.54 -14.33
C GLU A 168 47.31 19.55 -15.33
N ARG A 169 46.41 20.00 -16.20
CA ARG A 169 45.86 19.19 -17.30
C ARG A 169 46.94 18.87 -18.33
N ILE A 170 47.73 19.87 -18.70
CA ILE A 170 48.86 19.72 -19.63
C ILE A 170 49.95 18.84 -19.00
N GLN A 171 50.28 19.04 -17.72
CA GLN A 171 51.27 18.24 -17.01
C GLN A 171 50.83 16.78 -16.91
N THR A 172 49.55 16.52 -16.61
CA THR A 172 49.00 15.16 -16.58
C THR A 172 49.06 14.52 -17.97
N ALA A 173 48.66 15.24 -19.02
CA ALA A 173 48.74 14.76 -20.40
C ALA A 173 50.18 14.42 -20.83
N VAL A 174 51.15 15.28 -20.51
CA VAL A 174 52.57 15.10 -20.82
C VAL A 174 53.18 13.92 -20.04
N LEU A 175 52.88 13.81 -18.74
CA LEU A 175 53.33 12.70 -17.90
C LEU A 175 52.75 11.36 -18.35
N THR A 176 51.51 11.34 -18.83
CA THR A 176 50.93 10.13 -19.42
C THR A 176 51.62 9.78 -20.74
N MET A 177 51.86 10.74 -21.64
CA MET A 177 52.54 10.50 -22.93
C MET A 177 53.93 9.85 -22.76
N GLY A 178 54.69 10.28 -21.74
CA GLY A 178 56.00 9.68 -21.42
C GLY A 178 55.92 8.22 -20.94
N LYS A 179 54.79 7.79 -20.37
CA LYS A 179 54.58 6.43 -19.85
C LYS A 179 53.95 5.45 -20.84
N ILE A 180 53.32 5.93 -21.92
CA ILE A 180 52.70 5.07 -22.97
C ILE A 180 53.69 4.66 -24.05
N THR A 181 54.92 5.21 -24.04
CA THR A 181 55.98 4.70 -24.91
C THR A 181 56.46 3.38 -24.31
N PRO A 182 56.25 2.23 -24.99
CA PRO A 182 56.69 0.95 -24.46
C PRO A 182 58.22 0.98 -24.27
N PRO A 183 58.76 0.39 -23.20
CA PRO A 183 60.20 0.17 -23.15
C PRO A 183 60.57 -0.68 -24.36
N LEU A 184 61.42 -0.12 -25.22
CA LEU A 184 62.11 -0.89 -26.25
C LEU A 184 63.08 -1.81 -25.50
N ASN A 185 62.65 -3.04 -25.27
CA ASN A 185 63.50 -4.15 -24.85
C ASN A 185 64.14 -4.76 -26.09
#